data_AF-A0A849PWS3-F1
#
_entry.id   AF-A0A849PWS3-F1
#
_cell.length_a   1.000
_cell.length_b   1.000
_cell.length_c   1.000
_cell.angle_alpha   90.00
_cell.angle_beta   90.00
_cell.angle_gamma   90.00
#
_symmetry.space_group_name_H-M   'P 1'
#
loop_
_entity.id
_entity.type
_entity.pdbx_description
1 polymer ?
#
loop_
_entity_poly.entity_id
_entity_poly.type
_entity_poly.pdbx_seq_one_letter_code
_entity_poly.pdbx_strand_id
1 'polypeptide(L)'
;MKVKSNTKLSIFDTFKTKDNSLTGEAMRQRSIIRILSSKANPAERTRTGISKKIAKGQGNVWKNIYSGIFRDLDEILLPMEIAEEDGRLPLKRGPKALQEKGIPFYHLTRKGVLIALSIREIENKERLLNEFFSKSDPKEKEFEKIITNLSNSSPNFTYSIFQKYVKAFCDDKIKELLPFDLAKLQNLSDESLIIQKEVLEAFLKLSKQDKEDAIRFLNEIT
;
A
#
# COMPACT_ATOMS: atom_id res chain seq x y z
N MET A 1 -23.92 7.26 -13.91
CA MET A 1 -22.67 7.79 -14.48
C MET A 1 -22.04 6.68 -15.32
N LYS A 2 -21.62 6.97 -16.56
CA LYS A 2 -20.85 6.01 -17.36
C LYS A 2 -19.53 5.75 -16.63
N VAL A 3 -19.32 4.52 -16.16
CA VAL A 3 -18.01 4.06 -15.68
C VAL A 3 -17.05 4.21 -16.85
N LYS A 4 -16.12 5.17 -16.78
CA LYS A 4 -15.02 5.25 -17.75
C LYS A 4 -14.25 3.95 -17.64
N SER A 5 -14.15 3.22 -18.75
CA SER A 5 -13.72 1.83 -18.81
C SER A 5 -12.20 1.63 -18.65
N ASN A 6 -11.51 2.37 -17.79
CA ASN A 6 -10.10 2.08 -17.48
C ASN A 6 -9.58 2.79 -16.21
N THR A 7 -10.36 2.76 -15.13
CA THR A 7 -9.87 3.32 -13.85
C THR A 7 -8.88 2.33 -13.22
N LYS A 8 -7.60 2.69 -13.26
CA LYS A 8 -6.47 1.86 -12.81
C LYS A 8 -5.85 2.46 -11.55
N LEU A 9 -5.32 1.60 -10.68
CA LEU A 9 -4.57 2.04 -9.50
C LEU A 9 -3.16 2.47 -9.92
N SER A 10 -2.81 3.73 -9.64
CA SER A 10 -1.60 4.38 -10.15
C SER A 10 -0.49 4.52 -9.10
N ILE A 11 -0.57 3.82 -7.96
CA ILE A 11 0.36 4.00 -6.83
C ILE A 11 1.84 3.71 -7.14
N PHE A 12 2.15 3.09 -8.29
CA PHE A 12 3.51 2.84 -8.77
C PHE A 12 3.83 3.56 -10.09
N ASP A 13 2.92 4.40 -10.59
CA ASP A 13 3.12 5.09 -11.85
C ASP A 13 4.23 6.14 -11.71
N THR A 14 5.15 6.13 -12.66
CA THR A 14 6.30 7.03 -12.71
C THR A 14 6.32 7.85 -14.00
N PHE A 15 6.99 9.00 -13.96
CA PHE A 15 7.30 9.75 -15.17
C PHE A 15 8.43 9.08 -15.93
N LYS A 16 8.22 8.86 -17.24
CA LYS A 16 9.28 8.38 -18.15
C LYS A 16 10.46 9.34 -18.30
N THR A 17 10.24 10.63 -18.04
CA THR A 17 11.18 11.72 -18.35
C THR A 17 11.81 12.37 -17.12
N LYS A 18 11.49 11.92 -15.91
CA LYS A 18 11.99 12.50 -14.64
C LYS A 18 12.51 11.41 -13.71
N ASP A 19 13.54 10.68 -14.13
CA ASP A 19 14.26 9.67 -13.32
C ASP A 19 13.35 8.68 -12.58
N ASN A 20 12.28 8.22 -13.24
CA ASN A 20 11.28 7.33 -12.64
C ASN A 20 10.66 7.86 -11.32
N SER A 21 10.60 9.18 -11.14
CA SER A 21 9.83 9.78 -10.04
C SER A 21 8.35 9.50 -10.18
N LEU A 22 7.66 9.34 -9.04
CA LEU A 22 6.23 9.05 -8.99
C LEU A 22 5.41 10.18 -9.61
N THR A 23 4.33 9.83 -10.31
CA THR A 23 3.38 10.82 -10.82
C THR A 23 2.66 11.54 -9.67
N GLY A 24 2.11 12.72 -9.96
CA GLY A 24 1.30 13.45 -8.97
C GLY A 24 0.07 12.68 -8.49
N GLU A 25 -0.49 11.83 -9.35
CA GLU A 25 -1.59 10.92 -9.01
C GLU A 25 -1.12 9.77 -8.12
N ALA A 26 -0.02 9.10 -8.47
CA ALA A 26 0.60 8.06 -7.65
C ALA A 26 0.88 8.56 -6.23
N MET A 27 1.51 9.73 -6.10
CA MET A 27 1.82 10.35 -4.81
C MET A 27 0.56 10.68 -4.00
N ARG A 28 -0.50 11.16 -4.68
CA ARG A 28 -1.77 11.51 -4.04
C ARG A 28 -2.51 10.27 -3.53
N GLN A 29 -2.65 9.23 -4.35
CA GLN A 29 -3.25 7.96 -3.95
C GLN A 29 -2.47 7.32 -2.79
N ARG A 30 -1.13 7.27 -2.86
CA ARG A 30 -0.28 6.80 -1.75
C ARG A 30 -0.49 7.61 -0.48
N SER A 31 -0.63 8.93 -0.58
CA SER A 31 -0.86 9.80 0.57
C SER A 31 -2.23 9.57 1.22
N ILE A 32 -3.27 9.32 0.41
CA ILE A 32 -4.60 8.93 0.90
C ILE A 32 -4.49 7.61 1.66
N ILE A 33 -3.90 6.58 1.04
CA ILE A 33 -3.73 5.25 1.65
C ILE A 33 -2.94 5.35 2.95
N ARG A 34 -1.85 6.12 2.99
CA ARG A 34 -1.05 6.36 4.20
C ARG A 34 -1.86 6.98 5.34
N ILE A 35 -2.74 7.93 5.04
CA ILE A 35 -3.60 8.54 6.07
C ILE A 35 -4.61 7.53 6.58
N LEU A 36 -5.25 6.77 5.69
CA LEU A 36 -6.23 5.75 6.06
C LEU A 36 -5.59 4.56 6.79
N SER A 37 -4.33 4.23 6.52
CA SER A 37 -3.56 3.17 7.21
C SER A 37 -2.96 3.61 8.54
N SER A 38 -3.06 4.90 8.91
CA SER A 38 -2.49 5.45 10.14
C SER A 38 -3.45 5.35 11.32
N LYS A 39 -3.06 5.86 12.49
CA LYS A 39 -3.96 6.04 13.66
C LYS A 39 -4.74 7.36 13.59
N ALA A 40 -4.98 7.89 12.39
CA ALA A 40 -5.71 9.14 12.18
C ALA A 40 -7.13 9.05 12.74
N ASN A 41 -7.56 10.11 13.45
CA ASN A 41 -8.91 10.17 13.99
C ASN A 41 -9.96 10.32 12.85
N PRO A 42 -11.26 10.05 13.11
CA PRO A 42 -12.29 10.13 12.08
C PRO A 42 -12.34 11.45 11.31
N ALA A 43 -12.07 12.60 11.96
CA ALA A 43 -12.12 13.90 11.30
C ALA A 43 -11.01 14.06 10.24
N GLU A 44 -9.84 13.50 10.51
CA GLU A 44 -8.72 13.44 9.56
C GLU A 44 -8.94 12.45 8.42
N ARG A 45 -9.84 11.47 8.59
CA ARG A 45 -10.19 10.45 7.59
C ARG A 45 -11.41 10.83 6.74
N THR A 46 -11.93 12.05 6.86
CA THR A 46 -12.89 12.62 5.90
C THR A 46 -12.16 13.12 4.65
N ARG A 47 -12.86 13.29 3.51
CA ARG A 47 -12.24 13.88 2.29
C ARG A 47 -11.52 15.20 2.58
N THR A 48 -12.18 16.10 3.31
CA THR A 48 -11.61 17.39 3.70
C THR A 48 -10.44 17.23 4.68
N GLY A 49 -10.53 16.31 5.64
CA GLY A 49 -9.45 16.00 6.59
C GLY A 49 -8.20 15.51 5.87
N ILE A 50 -8.37 14.56 4.95
CA ILE A 50 -7.30 14.02 4.09
C ILE A 50 -6.66 15.15 3.29
N SER A 51 -7.46 16.00 2.62
CA SER A 51 -6.94 17.15 1.87
C SER A 51 -6.13 18.11 2.74
N LYS A 52 -6.62 18.44 3.94
CA LYS A 52 -5.89 19.31 4.87
C LYS A 52 -4.57 18.70 5.32
N LYS A 53 -4.56 17.40 5.64
CA LYS A 53 -3.37 16.69 6.13
C LYS A 53 -2.30 16.56 5.05
N ILE A 54 -2.69 16.22 3.81
CA ILE A 54 -1.77 16.17 2.66
C ILE A 54 -1.20 17.56 2.35
N ALA A 55 -2.07 18.57 2.25
CA ALA A 55 -1.64 19.92 1.89
C ALA A 55 -0.70 20.55 2.93
N LYS A 56 -0.98 20.34 4.23
CA LYS A 56 -0.10 20.79 5.32
C LYS A 56 1.31 20.19 5.20
N GLY A 57 1.41 18.91 4.86
CA GLY A 57 2.70 18.23 4.67
C GLY A 57 3.48 18.70 3.45
N GLN A 58 2.85 19.38 2.49
CA GLN A 58 3.46 19.86 1.25
C GLN A 58 3.60 21.40 1.20
N GLY A 59 3.25 22.12 2.26
CA GLY A 59 3.23 23.59 2.24
C GLY A 59 2.19 24.19 1.29
N ASN A 60 1.14 23.43 0.95
CA ASN A 60 0.13 23.80 -0.06
C ASN A 60 -1.21 24.20 0.57
N VAL A 61 -2.07 24.86 -0.22
CA VAL A 61 -3.46 25.14 0.15
C VAL A 61 -4.35 23.94 -0.20
N TRP A 62 -5.05 23.38 0.79
CA TRP A 62 -5.84 22.14 0.62
C TRP A 62 -6.92 22.22 -0.46
N LYS A 63 -7.48 23.42 -0.70
CA LYS A 63 -8.48 23.65 -1.75
C LYS A 63 -7.96 23.29 -3.15
N ASN A 64 -6.65 23.44 -3.38
CA ASN A 64 -6.03 23.19 -4.68
C ASN A 64 -5.91 21.69 -4.99
N ILE A 65 -5.87 20.84 -3.97
CA ILE A 65 -5.73 19.38 -4.14
C ILE A 65 -7.01 18.61 -3.84
N TYR A 66 -8.04 19.29 -3.32
CA TYR A 66 -9.30 18.69 -2.90
C TYR A 66 -9.99 17.91 -4.03
N SER A 67 -10.06 18.49 -5.23
CA SER A 67 -10.68 17.85 -6.40
C SER A 67 -9.96 16.58 -6.82
N GLY A 68 -8.62 16.57 -6.78
CA GLY A 68 -7.82 15.38 -7.05
C GLY A 68 -8.03 14.28 -6.02
N ILE A 69 -8.13 14.63 -4.73
CA ILE A 69 -8.39 13.67 -3.66
C ILE A 69 -9.80 13.10 -3.76
N PHE A 70 -10.79 13.95 -4.05
CA PHE A 70 -12.16 13.52 -4.30
C PHE A 70 -12.21 12.52 -5.46
N ARG A 71 -11.56 12.84 -6.59
CA ARG A 71 -11.48 11.95 -7.75
C ARG A 71 -10.86 10.59 -7.39
N ASP A 72 -9.68 10.59 -6.77
CA ASP A 72 -9.00 9.34 -6.44
C ASP A 72 -9.84 8.49 -5.49
N LEU A 73 -10.48 9.10 -4.49
CA LEU A 73 -11.29 8.35 -3.54
C LEU A 73 -12.55 7.78 -4.23
N ASP A 74 -13.32 8.62 -4.92
CA ASP A 74 -14.65 8.27 -5.41
C ASP A 74 -14.64 7.50 -6.72
N GLU A 75 -13.64 7.70 -7.56
CA GLU A 75 -13.55 7.05 -8.87
C GLU A 75 -12.62 5.82 -8.84
N ILE A 76 -11.68 5.74 -7.87
CA ILE A 76 -10.64 4.69 -7.83
C ILE A 76 -10.73 3.86 -6.55
N LEU A 77 -10.44 4.45 -5.39
CA LEU A 77 -10.24 3.68 -4.15
C LEU A 77 -11.53 3.04 -3.62
N LEU A 78 -12.67 3.76 -3.65
CA LEU A 78 -13.96 3.20 -3.23
C LEU A 78 -14.47 2.16 -4.25
N PRO A 79 -14.50 2.44 -5.58
CA PRO A 79 -14.98 1.45 -6.56
C PRO A 79 -14.12 0.19 -6.65
N MET A 80 -12.81 0.29 -6.38
CA MET A 80 -11.91 -0.87 -6.34
C MET A 80 -11.91 -1.60 -4.99
N GLU A 81 -12.75 -1.18 -4.04
CA GLU A 81 -12.85 -1.73 -2.68
C GLU A 81 -11.52 -1.70 -1.93
N ILE A 82 -10.72 -0.64 -2.16
CA ILE A 82 -9.47 -0.38 -1.44
C ILE A 82 -9.76 0.34 -0.13
N ALA A 83 -10.76 1.21 -0.14
CA ALA A 83 -11.27 1.90 1.03
C ALA A 83 -12.79 1.76 1.09
N GLU A 84 -13.35 1.92 2.28
CA GLU A 84 -14.81 1.96 2.50
C GLU A 84 -15.18 2.97 3.59
N GLU A 85 -16.46 3.30 3.67
CA GLU A 85 -16.98 4.22 4.69
C GLU A 85 -17.01 3.53 6.06
N ASP A 86 -16.36 4.14 7.05
CA ASP A 86 -16.25 3.65 8.44
C ASP A 86 -17.31 4.29 9.36
N GLY A 87 -18.04 5.28 8.85
CA GLY A 87 -19.10 5.98 9.56
C GLY A 87 -19.17 7.45 9.20
N ARG A 88 -19.95 8.19 9.99
CA ARG A 88 -20.22 9.62 9.72
C ARG A 88 -20.10 10.48 10.97
N LEU A 89 -19.46 11.63 10.82
CA LEU A 89 -19.33 12.64 11.85
C LEU A 89 -20.55 13.56 11.88
N PRO A 90 -21.12 13.86 13.05
CA PRO A 90 -22.25 14.78 13.16
C PRO A 90 -21.80 16.20 12.78
N LEU A 91 -22.65 16.91 12.03
CA LEU A 91 -22.40 18.29 11.64
C LEU A 91 -23.37 19.23 12.36
N LYS A 92 -22.85 20.09 13.24
CA LYS A 92 -23.67 21.04 14.01
C LYS A 92 -24.09 22.30 13.23
N ARG A 93 -23.40 22.63 12.14
CA ARG A 93 -23.62 23.85 11.33
C ARG A 93 -23.29 23.58 9.86
N GLY A 94 -24.06 24.13 8.92
CA GLY A 94 -23.86 23.94 7.47
C GLY A 94 -25.15 23.53 6.74
N PRO A 95 -25.08 22.97 5.52
CA PRO A 95 -26.26 22.51 4.79
C PRO A 95 -27.09 21.49 5.58
N LYS A 96 -28.42 21.64 5.65
CA LYS A 96 -29.33 20.75 6.42
C LYS A 96 -29.13 19.28 6.08
N ALA A 97 -28.98 18.94 4.80
CA ALA A 97 -28.73 17.57 4.35
C ALA A 97 -27.46 16.95 4.95
N LEU A 98 -26.41 17.75 5.18
CA LEU A 98 -25.18 17.28 5.85
C LEU A 98 -25.32 17.25 7.37
N GLN A 99 -26.20 18.07 7.95
CA GLN A 99 -26.53 17.97 9.38
C GLN A 99 -27.29 16.68 9.67
N GLU A 100 -28.21 16.29 8.79
CA GLU A 100 -28.98 15.04 8.89
C GLU A 100 -28.13 13.80 8.62
N LYS A 101 -27.33 13.82 7.54
CA LYS A 101 -26.54 12.65 7.13
C LYS A 101 -25.17 12.55 7.79
N GLY A 102 -24.60 13.65 8.27
CA GLY A 102 -23.22 13.70 8.73
C GLY A 102 -22.18 13.65 7.60
N ILE A 103 -20.92 13.88 7.96
CA ILE A 103 -19.77 13.86 7.04
C ILE A 103 -19.11 12.47 7.09
N PRO A 104 -19.02 11.75 5.96
CA PRO A 104 -18.43 10.43 5.95
C PRO A 104 -16.91 10.47 6.17
N PHE A 105 -16.41 9.46 6.88
CA PHE A 105 -15.00 9.16 7.02
C PHE A 105 -14.71 7.71 6.63
N TYR A 106 -13.45 7.43 6.30
CA TYR A 106 -13.07 6.21 5.58
C TYR A 106 -12.02 5.41 6.33
N HIS A 107 -11.96 4.11 6.07
CA HIS A 107 -10.83 3.24 6.44
C HIS A 107 -10.38 2.40 5.23
N LEU A 108 -9.23 1.75 5.35
CA LEU A 108 -8.79 0.76 4.37
C LEU A 108 -9.57 -0.53 4.56
N THR A 109 -9.99 -1.16 3.46
CA THR A 109 -10.45 -2.55 3.50
C THR A 109 -9.24 -3.47 3.68
N ARG A 110 -9.47 -4.78 3.81
CA ARG A 110 -8.37 -5.76 3.80
C ARG A 110 -7.50 -5.67 2.53
N LYS A 111 -8.12 -5.41 1.37
CA LYS A 111 -7.43 -5.18 0.09
C LYS A 111 -6.57 -3.91 0.16
N GLY A 112 -7.11 -2.85 0.76
CA GLY A 112 -6.37 -1.62 1.03
C GLY A 112 -5.18 -1.81 1.97
N VAL A 113 -5.31 -2.64 3.01
CA VAL A 113 -4.21 -2.97 3.92
C VAL A 113 -3.08 -3.70 3.19
N LEU A 114 -3.40 -4.67 2.33
CA LEU A 114 -2.41 -5.35 1.48
C LEU A 114 -1.67 -4.35 0.58
N ILE A 115 -2.40 -3.42 -0.04
CA ILE A 115 -1.81 -2.33 -0.83
C ILE A 115 -0.93 -1.44 0.04
N ALA A 116 -1.34 -1.12 1.27
CA ALA A 116 -0.56 -0.30 2.18
C ALA A 116 0.79 -0.95 2.54
N LEU A 117 0.82 -2.28 2.78
CA LEU A 117 2.06 -3.02 3.05
C LEU A 117 3.08 -2.89 1.90
N SER A 118 2.60 -2.74 0.67
CA SER A 118 3.38 -2.60 -0.57
C SER A 118 4.04 -1.22 -0.77
N ILE A 119 3.58 -0.20 -0.03
CA ILE A 119 4.06 1.18 -0.16
C ILE A 119 5.22 1.40 0.82
N ARG A 120 6.36 1.91 0.34
CA ARG A 120 7.58 2.05 1.14
C ARG A 120 7.45 3.08 2.27
N GLU A 121 6.74 4.18 2.01
CA GLU A 121 6.60 5.34 2.90
C GLU A 121 5.54 5.15 4.00
N ILE A 122 4.92 3.96 4.06
CA ILE A 122 3.96 3.63 5.10
C ILE A 122 4.70 3.11 6.33
N GLU A 123 4.44 3.81 7.44
CA GLU A 123 4.93 3.47 8.77
C GLU A 123 4.01 2.44 9.45
N ASN A 124 4.47 1.85 10.56
CA ASN A 124 3.71 0.89 11.37
C ASN A 124 3.24 -0.36 10.58
N LYS A 125 4.06 -0.84 9.64
CA LYS A 125 3.73 -2.00 8.80
C LYS A 125 3.49 -3.28 9.59
N GLU A 126 4.14 -3.46 10.74
CA GLU A 126 3.88 -4.59 11.66
C GLU A 126 2.40 -4.63 12.10
N ARG A 127 1.83 -3.48 12.49
CA ARG A 127 0.41 -3.38 12.84
C ARG A 127 -0.48 -3.79 11.66
N LEU A 128 -0.16 -3.29 10.47
CA LEU A 128 -0.92 -3.58 9.25
C LEU A 128 -0.82 -5.06 8.85
N LEU A 129 0.34 -5.68 9.08
CA LEU A 129 0.56 -7.10 8.81
C LEU A 129 -0.30 -7.97 9.74
N ASN A 130 -0.30 -7.66 11.03
CA ASN A 130 -1.16 -8.32 12.02
C ASN A 130 -2.64 -8.13 11.70
N GLU A 131 -3.05 -6.91 11.32
CA GLU A 131 -4.41 -6.62 10.88
C GLU A 131 -4.81 -7.45 9.66
N PHE A 132 -3.92 -7.54 8.65
CA PHE A 132 -4.16 -8.29 7.42
C PHE A 132 -4.40 -9.79 7.67
N PHE A 133 -3.59 -10.39 8.56
CA PHE A 133 -3.70 -11.82 8.89
C PHE A 133 -4.80 -12.14 9.91
N SER A 134 -5.23 -11.19 10.75
CA SER A 134 -6.33 -11.40 11.70
C SER A 134 -7.67 -11.83 11.05
N LYS A 135 -7.86 -11.44 9.78
CA LYS A 135 -9.04 -11.76 8.95
C LYS A 135 -8.67 -12.59 7.72
N SER A 136 -7.58 -13.36 7.80
CA SER A 136 -7.08 -14.13 6.66
C SER A 136 -7.86 -15.40 6.36
N ASP A 137 -7.90 -15.74 5.07
CA ASP A 137 -8.35 -17.02 4.55
C ASP A 137 -7.40 -18.15 5.03
N PRO A 138 -7.89 -19.38 5.25
CA PRO A 138 -7.05 -20.52 5.61
C PRO A 138 -5.79 -20.68 4.74
N LYS A 139 -5.87 -20.43 3.43
CA LYS A 139 -4.71 -20.53 2.52
C LYS A 139 -3.63 -19.50 2.83
N GLU A 140 -4.02 -18.34 3.34
CA GLU A 140 -3.09 -17.26 3.68
C GLU A 140 -2.44 -17.48 5.06
N LYS A 141 -3.15 -18.16 5.98
CA LYS A 141 -2.64 -18.52 7.30
C LYS A 141 -1.42 -19.45 7.24
N GLU A 142 -1.31 -20.26 6.19
CA GLU A 142 -0.14 -21.10 5.95
C GLU A 142 1.15 -20.27 5.86
N PHE A 143 1.04 -19.03 5.35
CA PHE A 143 2.18 -18.13 5.17
C PHE A 143 2.35 -17.14 6.32
N GLU A 144 1.34 -16.94 7.18
CA GLU A 144 1.34 -15.94 8.26
C GLU A 144 2.59 -16.06 9.15
N LYS A 145 2.91 -17.28 9.61
CA LYS A 145 4.08 -17.52 10.47
C LYS A 145 5.39 -17.21 9.76
N ILE A 146 5.52 -17.62 8.50
CA ILE A 146 6.74 -17.42 7.72
C ILE A 146 6.94 -15.94 7.41
N ILE A 147 5.89 -15.26 6.94
CA ILE A 147 5.93 -13.84 6.61
C ILE A 147 6.17 -12.98 7.84
N THR A 148 5.56 -13.30 8.99
CA THR A 148 5.80 -12.59 10.26
C THR A 148 7.25 -12.77 10.74
N ASN A 149 7.82 -13.97 10.62
CA ASN A 149 9.23 -14.18 10.97
C ASN A 149 10.17 -13.42 10.02
N LEU A 150 9.88 -13.42 8.72
CA LEU A 150 10.64 -12.67 7.73
C LEU A 150 10.49 -11.16 7.94
N SER A 151 9.33 -10.64 8.32
CA SER A 151 9.17 -9.20 8.57
C SER A 151 10.02 -8.72 9.75
N ASN A 152 10.24 -9.58 10.75
CA ASN A 152 11.04 -9.25 11.93
C ASN A 152 12.54 -9.30 11.66
N SER A 153 12.99 -10.22 10.80
CA SER A 153 14.41 -10.45 10.51
C SER A 153 14.90 -9.72 9.25
N SER A 154 14.03 -9.58 8.24
CA SER A 154 14.31 -8.98 6.95
C SER A 154 13.09 -8.20 6.42
N PRO A 155 12.74 -7.07 7.06
CA PRO A 155 11.55 -6.28 6.71
C PRO A 155 11.57 -5.79 5.27
N ASN A 156 12.73 -5.30 4.78
CA ASN A 156 12.85 -4.78 3.41
C ASN A 156 12.54 -5.86 2.36
N PHE A 157 13.08 -7.06 2.55
CA PHE A 157 12.78 -8.21 1.69
C PHE A 157 11.29 -8.54 1.75
N THR A 158 10.73 -8.68 2.96
CA THR A 158 9.32 -9.05 3.15
C THR A 158 8.36 -8.07 2.48
N TYR A 159 8.57 -6.76 2.67
CA TYR A 159 7.71 -5.76 2.04
C TYR A 159 7.94 -5.61 0.53
N SER A 160 9.12 -6.01 0.02
CA SER A 160 9.35 -6.08 -1.42
C SER A 160 8.49 -7.16 -2.11
N ILE A 161 8.15 -8.25 -1.41
CA ILE A 161 7.24 -9.29 -1.92
C ILE A 161 5.83 -8.69 -2.13
N PHE A 162 5.31 -7.97 -1.14
CA PHE A 162 4.03 -7.26 -1.26
C PHE A 162 4.07 -6.20 -2.36
N GLN A 163 5.18 -5.45 -2.47
CA GLN A 163 5.40 -4.49 -3.56
C GLN A 163 5.28 -5.14 -4.93
N LYS A 164 5.96 -6.27 -5.17
CA LYS A 164 5.91 -6.99 -6.45
C LYS A 164 4.52 -7.53 -6.75
N TYR A 165 3.86 -8.09 -5.74
CA TYR A 165 2.50 -8.61 -5.86
C TYR A 165 1.51 -7.52 -6.29
N VAL A 166 1.49 -6.41 -5.56
CA VAL A 166 0.57 -5.30 -5.84
C VAL A 166 0.95 -4.58 -7.13
N LYS A 167 2.24 -4.48 -7.46
CA LYS A 167 2.67 -3.94 -8.75
C LYS A 167 2.17 -4.78 -9.91
N ALA A 168 2.23 -6.11 -9.81
CA ALA A 168 1.67 -6.99 -10.83
C ALA A 168 0.15 -6.85 -10.99
N PHE A 169 -0.57 -6.58 -9.90
CA PHE A 169 -1.98 -6.20 -9.96
C PHE A 169 -2.17 -4.84 -10.67
N CYS A 170 -1.39 -3.83 -10.30
CA CYS A 170 -1.45 -2.53 -10.98
C CYS A 170 -1.12 -2.69 -12.47
N ASP A 171 -0.17 -3.54 -12.85
CA ASP A 171 0.22 -3.81 -14.24
C ASP A 171 -0.75 -4.76 -14.98
N ASP A 172 -1.92 -5.07 -14.42
CA ASP A 172 -2.94 -5.96 -14.99
C ASP A 172 -2.46 -7.42 -15.23
N LYS A 173 -1.32 -7.80 -14.64
CA LYS A 173 -0.78 -9.18 -14.69
C LYS A 173 -1.48 -10.11 -13.69
N ILE A 174 -2.05 -9.54 -12.63
CA ILE A 174 -2.90 -10.24 -11.66
C ILE A 174 -4.24 -9.52 -11.62
N LYS A 175 -5.35 -10.25 -11.78
CA LYS A 175 -6.70 -9.65 -11.79
C LYS A 175 -7.23 -9.32 -10.39
N GLU A 176 -6.93 -10.17 -9.40
CA GLU A 176 -7.46 -10.04 -8.05
C GLU A 176 -6.35 -10.12 -7.00
N LEU A 177 -6.36 -9.15 -6.08
CA LEU A 177 -5.40 -9.05 -4.97
C LEU A 177 -5.67 -10.03 -3.83
N LEU A 178 -6.95 -10.40 -3.64
CA LEU A 178 -7.37 -11.31 -2.58
C LEU A 178 -8.02 -12.56 -3.19
N PRO A 179 -7.81 -13.75 -2.59
CA PRO A 179 -6.85 -14.00 -1.51
C PRO A 179 -5.40 -13.78 -2.00
N PHE A 180 -4.54 -13.38 -1.06
CA PHE A 180 -3.10 -13.26 -1.26
C PHE A 180 -2.52 -14.64 -1.49
N ASP A 181 -1.89 -14.82 -2.63
CA ASP A 181 -1.52 -16.13 -3.15
C ASP A 181 -0.13 -16.06 -3.81
N LEU A 182 0.85 -16.72 -3.19
CA LEU A 182 2.23 -16.74 -3.65
C LEU A 182 2.40 -17.46 -5.00
N ALA A 183 1.48 -18.34 -5.41
CA ALA A 183 1.53 -18.98 -6.72
C ALA A 183 1.42 -17.94 -7.86
N LYS A 184 0.66 -16.85 -7.63
CA LYS A 184 0.58 -15.73 -8.58
C LYS A 184 1.92 -15.00 -8.74
N LEU A 185 2.80 -15.02 -7.74
CA LEU A 185 4.16 -14.45 -7.83
C LEU A 185 5.11 -15.36 -8.59
N GLN A 186 5.02 -16.68 -8.39
CA GLN A 186 5.87 -17.65 -9.09
C GLN A 186 5.74 -17.50 -10.61
N ASN A 187 4.52 -17.25 -11.10
CA ASN A 187 4.24 -17.07 -12.53
C ASN A 187 4.78 -15.75 -13.12
N LEU A 188 5.25 -14.81 -12.31
CA LEU A 188 5.75 -13.51 -12.78
C LEU A 188 7.24 -13.54 -13.16
N SER A 189 7.97 -14.61 -12.82
CA SER A 189 9.41 -14.79 -13.08
C SER A 189 10.24 -13.54 -12.73
N ASP A 190 10.04 -13.02 -11.51
CA ASP A 190 10.73 -11.80 -11.07
C ASP A 190 12.22 -12.07 -10.77
N GLU A 191 13.09 -11.46 -11.57
CA GLU A 191 14.55 -11.65 -11.51
C GLU A 191 15.13 -11.35 -10.12
N SER A 192 14.66 -10.32 -9.42
CA SER A 192 15.24 -9.99 -8.13
C SER A 192 14.87 -11.02 -7.07
N LEU A 193 13.68 -11.62 -7.13
CA LEU A 193 13.30 -12.72 -6.23
C LEU A 193 14.12 -13.98 -6.54
N ILE A 194 14.42 -14.24 -7.81
CA ILE A 194 15.27 -15.37 -8.23
C ILE A 194 16.69 -15.19 -7.67
N ILE A 195 17.30 -14.01 -7.88
CA ILE A 195 18.64 -13.71 -7.36
C ILE A 195 18.67 -13.78 -5.82
N GLN A 196 17.68 -13.21 -5.14
CA GLN A 196 17.61 -13.26 -3.67
C GLN A 196 17.49 -14.68 -3.14
N LYS A 197 16.68 -15.53 -3.78
CA LYS A 197 16.58 -16.95 -3.45
C LYS A 197 17.92 -17.66 -3.67
N GLU A 198 18.54 -17.47 -4.82
CA GLU A 198 19.83 -18.06 -5.18
C GLU A 198 20.91 -17.70 -4.15
N VAL A 199 21.02 -16.41 -3.80
CA VAL A 199 21.98 -15.93 -2.81
C VAL A 199 21.72 -16.57 -1.44
N LEU A 200 20.46 -16.67 -0.99
CA LEU A 200 20.14 -17.32 0.28
C LEU A 200 20.51 -18.81 0.28
N GLU A 201 20.18 -19.54 -0.80
CA GLU A 201 20.51 -20.96 -0.94
C GLU A 201 22.03 -21.21 -1.02
N ALA A 202 22.77 -20.33 -1.69
CA ALA A 202 24.23 -20.36 -1.72
C ALA A 202 24.82 -20.04 -0.34
N PHE A 203 24.33 -18.99 0.31
CA PHE A 203 24.81 -18.55 1.63
C PHE A 203 24.63 -19.64 2.69
N LEU A 204 23.56 -20.45 2.62
CA LEU A 204 23.38 -21.58 3.54
C LEU A 204 24.51 -22.62 3.46
N LYS A 205 25.08 -22.83 2.26
CA LYS A 205 26.14 -23.82 1.99
C LYS A 205 27.55 -23.32 2.33
N LEU A 206 27.72 -22.01 2.50
CA LEU A 206 29.01 -21.39 2.82
C LEU A 206 29.50 -21.77 4.23
N SER A 207 30.84 -21.86 4.37
CA SER A 207 31.48 -21.98 5.67
C SER A 207 31.26 -20.72 6.52
N LYS A 208 31.56 -20.77 7.81
CA LYS A 208 31.41 -19.60 8.68
C LYS A 208 32.26 -18.41 8.19
N GLN A 209 33.51 -18.67 7.79
CA GLN A 209 34.43 -17.65 7.29
C GLN A 209 33.90 -17.03 5.97
N ASP A 210 33.48 -17.87 5.02
CA ASP A 210 32.97 -17.39 3.74
C ASP A 210 31.68 -16.56 3.90
N LYS A 211 30.83 -16.89 4.88
CA LYS A 211 29.65 -16.09 5.24
C LYS A 211 30.04 -14.69 5.71
N GLU A 212 31.02 -14.60 6.59
CA GLU A 212 31.52 -13.31 7.10
C GLU A 212 32.16 -12.47 5.99
N ASP A 213 32.93 -13.09 5.10
CA ASP A 213 33.58 -12.40 3.99
C ASP A 213 32.58 -11.96 2.91
N ALA A 214 31.55 -12.76 2.63
CA ALA A 214 30.44 -12.36 1.75
C ALA A 214 29.64 -11.18 2.32
N ILE A 215 29.35 -11.17 3.62
CA ILE A 215 28.69 -10.02 4.28
C ILE A 215 29.59 -8.78 4.19
N ARG A 216 30.89 -8.93 4.46
CA ARG A 216 31.85 -7.82 4.36
C ARG A 216 31.87 -7.23 2.95
N PHE A 217 31.92 -8.07 1.93
CA PHE A 217 31.85 -7.64 0.54
C PHE A 217 30.56 -6.87 0.23
N LEU A 218 29.39 -7.37 0.67
CA LEU A 218 28.12 -6.70 0.43
C LEU A 218 28.05 -5.33 1.10
N ASN A 219 28.62 -5.19 2.31
CA ASN A 219 28.68 -3.90 3.02
C ASN A 219 29.51 -2.84 2.28
N GLU A 220 30.44 -3.21 1.40
CA GLU A 220 31.22 -2.25 0.60
C GLU A 220 30.42 -1.68 -0.58
N ILE A 221 29.29 -2.30 -0.96
CA ILE A 221 28.51 -1.93 -2.15
C ILE A 221 27.06 -1.52 -1.85
N THR A 222 26.62 -1.54 -0.58
CA THR A 222 25.27 -1.15 -0.14
C THR A 222 25.33 -0.07 0.91
#